data_AF-A0A6H1ZPM7-F1
#
_entry.id   AF-A0A6H1ZPM7-F1
#
_cell.length_a   1.000
_cell.length_b   1.000
_cell.length_c   1.000
_cell.angle_alpha   90.00
_cell.angle_beta   90.00
_cell.angle_gamma   90.00
#
_symmetry.space_group_name_H-M   'P 1'
#
loop_
_entity.id
_entity.type
_entity.pdbx_description
1 polymer ?
#
loop_
_entity_poly.entity_id
_entity_poly.type
_entity_poly.pdbx_seq_one_letter_code
_entity_poly.pdbx_strand_id
1 'polypeptide(L)'
;MKKLNIDFIRNKFEEEGYKLLTFDYSKNNQKLWFVCPNKHEYFITWMSWQKGHRCKKCFFERLGNILRNDFSEIKNSMEKEGFKILSSCKDYKISSKSKIKFSCSKGHTHSVTWEAWKGGARCKYCLLESRRLDYNFVKSEFEKGGYKLLTKIYINNNQKLVFICSNGHKHYISYAKWSQGKRCGICAGNIRLSLNKIKSSFEKENYKLLSNNNYVDSKKKLLVTCPENHSYEVKWNDFQQGRRCPICFNSKSRAENSLYEFLTQFLAEDLFQRNKNIISPQELDIFIPSKNIAIEYCGLYWHSELMGKDKNYHLNKLNMCNEKGIRLITIFEDEWIYRREIVEKCLLSILGIAKVQKINARDSYIKEISFSEARLFCDEYHLQGYSISSVQLGLFFEGQLLSVMTFSKPSISKGSKNENDNMYEISRFCTDYNYSIRGGFSKLLSFFKENFDPKMIYSYVDRRWFDGISYRKIGFQHIGDTKPNYWYFKYDKRYHRFNFRKDRIIKIWSDVNQTKTEKEIMKEKGYGIIWDCGNYKFEWLS
;
A
#
# COMPACT_ATOMS: atom_id res chain seq x y z
N MET A 1 -38.85 -69.99 12.35
CA MET A 1 -38.99 -69.75 13.80
C MET A 1 -40.03 -70.73 14.34
N LYS A 2 -39.67 -71.60 15.29
CA LYS A 2 -40.63 -72.46 16.00
C LYS A 2 -41.73 -71.57 16.60
N LYS A 3 -43.01 -71.85 16.34
CA LYS A 3 -44.13 -71.14 16.98
C LYS A 3 -44.03 -71.38 18.50
N LEU A 4 -43.91 -70.30 19.28
CA LEU A 4 -43.98 -70.35 20.75
C LEU A 4 -45.35 -70.91 21.15
N ASN A 5 -45.38 -71.92 22.03
CA ASN A 5 -46.61 -72.45 22.59
C ASN A 5 -47.17 -71.47 23.65
N ILE A 6 -48.47 -71.22 23.64
CA ILE A 6 -49.19 -70.41 24.64
C ILE A 6 -48.99 -70.97 26.06
N ASP A 7 -48.83 -72.28 26.23
CA ASP A 7 -48.61 -72.88 27.55
C ASP A 7 -47.28 -72.45 28.18
N PHE A 8 -46.24 -72.29 27.36
CA PHE A 8 -44.96 -71.76 27.81
C PHE A 8 -45.10 -70.30 28.26
N ILE A 9 -45.85 -69.49 27.52
CA ILE A 9 -46.14 -68.10 27.87
C ILE A 9 -46.94 -68.05 29.17
N ARG A 10 -47.93 -68.93 29.35
CA ARG A 10 -48.76 -69.03 30.56
C ARG A 10 -47.91 -69.31 31.80
N ASN A 11 -47.05 -70.33 31.74
CA ASN A 11 -46.15 -70.67 32.85
C ASN A 11 -45.25 -69.48 33.24
N LYS A 12 -44.78 -68.70 32.26
CA LYS A 12 -43.95 -67.51 32.53
C LYS A 12 -44.69 -66.35 33.18
N PHE A 13 -46.00 -66.23 32.97
CA PHE A 13 -46.82 -65.27 33.70
C PHE A 13 -47.07 -65.77 35.13
N GLU A 14 -47.36 -67.06 35.29
CA GLU A 14 -47.66 -67.68 36.58
C GLU A 14 -46.46 -67.74 37.52
N GLU A 15 -45.24 -67.98 37.01
CA GLU A 15 -43.97 -67.89 37.77
C GLU A 15 -43.81 -66.55 38.50
N GLU A 16 -44.35 -65.46 37.93
CA GLU A 16 -44.28 -64.12 38.52
C GLU A 16 -45.58 -63.69 39.24
N GLY A 17 -46.51 -64.63 39.44
CA GLY A 17 -47.80 -64.40 40.11
C GLY A 17 -48.87 -63.73 39.25
N TYR A 18 -48.68 -63.67 37.93
CA TYR A 18 -49.65 -63.12 36.99
C TYR A 18 -50.51 -64.23 36.38
N LYS A 19 -51.81 -63.97 36.21
CA LYS A 19 -52.74 -64.91 35.57
C LYS A 19 -52.96 -64.52 34.11
N LEU A 20 -52.49 -65.33 33.17
CA LEU A 20 -52.72 -65.12 31.74
C LEU A 20 -54.16 -65.55 31.36
N LEU A 21 -54.90 -64.65 30.72
CA LEU A 21 -56.28 -64.87 30.26
C LEU A 21 -56.36 -65.16 28.75
N THR A 22 -55.28 -64.96 28.00
CA THR A 22 -55.23 -65.30 26.57
C THR A 22 -55.07 -66.82 26.38
N PHE A 23 -55.89 -67.39 25.49
CA PHE A 23 -55.96 -68.84 25.25
C PHE A 23 -55.12 -69.34 24.08
N ASP A 24 -54.75 -68.47 23.13
CA ASP A 24 -53.96 -68.82 21.95
C ASP A 24 -52.84 -67.81 21.67
N TYR A 25 -51.80 -68.23 20.94
CA TYR A 25 -50.73 -67.34 20.51
C TYR A 25 -50.30 -67.65 19.07
N SER A 26 -50.58 -66.72 18.17
CA SER A 26 -50.36 -66.92 16.73
C SER A 26 -49.34 -65.98 16.11
N LYS A 27 -49.12 -64.78 16.68
CA LYS A 27 -48.24 -63.74 16.12
C LYS A 27 -47.48 -62.99 17.22
N ASN A 28 -46.24 -62.56 16.93
CA ASN A 28 -45.36 -61.92 17.92
C ASN A 28 -45.90 -60.60 18.50
N ASN A 29 -46.71 -59.87 17.73
CA ASN A 29 -47.33 -58.61 18.16
C ASN A 29 -48.71 -58.79 18.83
N GLN A 30 -49.18 -60.03 19.00
CA GLN A 30 -50.44 -60.31 19.68
C GLN A 30 -50.38 -59.78 21.12
N LYS A 31 -51.45 -59.08 21.51
CA LYS A 31 -51.63 -58.60 22.87
C LYS A 31 -52.13 -59.76 23.73
N LEU A 32 -51.35 -60.10 24.73
CA LEU A 32 -51.63 -61.04 25.80
C LEU A 32 -52.37 -60.30 26.92
N TRP A 33 -53.58 -60.74 27.20
CA TRP A 33 -54.42 -60.26 28.29
C TRP A 33 -54.08 -61.02 29.56
N PHE A 34 -53.83 -60.31 30.66
CA PHE A 34 -53.50 -60.92 31.94
C PHE A 34 -54.04 -60.08 33.11
N VAL A 35 -54.13 -60.73 34.27
CA VAL A 35 -54.41 -60.10 35.57
C VAL A 35 -53.17 -60.15 36.45
N CYS A 36 -52.79 -59.01 37.05
CA CYS A 36 -51.65 -58.95 37.97
C CYS A 36 -52.03 -59.32 39.42
N PRO A 37 -51.03 -59.53 40.31
CA PRO A 37 -51.28 -59.78 41.74
C PRO A 37 -52.16 -58.74 42.44
N ASN A 38 -52.07 -57.47 42.00
CA ASN A 38 -52.91 -56.37 42.51
C ASN A 38 -54.28 -56.29 41.82
N LYS A 39 -54.74 -57.38 41.18
CA LYS A 39 -56.04 -57.50 40.50
C LYS A 39 -56.28 -56.51 39.35
N HIS A 40 -55.22 -55.93 38.79
CA HIS A 40 -55.35 -55.10 37.60
C HIS A 40 -55.36 -55.95 36.34
N GLU A 41 -56.35 -55.73 35.49
CA GLU A 41 -56.38 -56.27 34.13
C GLU A 41 -55.57 -55.40 33.18
N TYR A 42 -54.71 -56.03 32.38
CA TYR A 42 -53.86 -55.32 31.41
C TYR A 42 -53.52 -56.18 30.19
N PHE A 43 -53.12 -55.50 29.11
CA PHE A 43 -52.66 -56.13 27.89
C PHE A 43 -51.18 -55.83 27.66
N ILE A 44 -50.40 -56.83 27.27
CA ILE A 44 -48.98 -56.68 26.94
C ILE A 44 -48.62 -57.57 25.76
N THR A 45 -47.60 -57.22 24.98
CA THR A 45 -47.04 -58.17 24.00
C THR A 45 -45.99 -59.05 24.67
N TRP A 46 -45.79 -60.25 24.15
CA TRP A 46 -44.75 -61.15 24.65
C TRP A 46 -43.35 -60.50 24.64
N MET A 47 -43.01 -59.77 23.58
CA MET A 47 -41.74 -59.03 23.49
C MET A 47 -41.58 -58.00 24.62
N SER A 48 -42.64 -57.26 24.96
CA SER A 48 -42.59 -56.26 26.04
C SER A 48 -42.46 -56.94 27.42
N TRP A 49 -43.10 -58.10 27.60
CA TRP A 49 -42.93 -58.91 28.80
C TRP A 49 -41.48 -59.36 28.97
N GLN A 50 -40.86 -59.87 27.90
CA GLN A 50 -39.45 -60.28 27.89
C GLN A 50 -38.48 -59.12 28.19
N LYS A 51 -38.85 -57.88 27.82
CA LYS A 51 -38.09 -56.66 28.16
C LYS A 51 -38.26 -56.20 29.62
N GLY A 52 -38.97 -56.96 30.45
CA GLY A 52 -39.18 -56.65 31.87
C GLY A 52 -40.38 -55.74 32.14
N HIS A 53 -41.20 -55.41 31.13
CA HIS A 53 -42.43 -54.66 31.39
C HIS A 53 -43.49 -55.56 32.03
N ARG A 54 -44.17 -55.03 33.05
CA ARG A 54 -45.24 -55.70 33.81
C ARG A 54 -46.48 -54.80 33.87
N CYS A 55 -47.31 -54.98 34.90
CA CYS A 55 -48.52 -54.16 35.10
C CYS A 55 -48.17 -52.66 35.19
N LYS A 56 -48.60 -51.90 34.17
CA LYS A 56 -48.34 -50.47 34.06
C LYS A 56 -49.04 -49.65 35.16
N LYS A 57 -50.21 -50.10 35.64
CA LYS A 57 -50.95 -49.45 36.74
C LYS A 57 -50.15 -49.49 38.05
N CYS A 58 -49.65 -50.66 38.44
CA CYS A 58 -48.81 -50.82 39.64
C CYS A 58 -47.53 -49.97 39.57
N PHE A 59 -46.93 -49.85 38.38
CA PHE A 59 -45.77 -48.99 38.17
C PHE A 59 -46.09 -47.51 38.44
N PHE A 60 -47.20 -47.00 37.91
CA PHE A 60 -47.58 -45.60 38.12
C PHE A 60 -47.97 -45.28 39.57
N GLU A 61 -48.60 -46.21 40.27
CA GLU A 61 -48.92 -46.06 41.70
C GLU A 61 -47.64 -45.94 42.55
N ARG A 62 -46.65 -46.81 42.31
CA ARG A 62 -45.35 -46.74 42.99
C ARG A 62 -44.62 -45.43 42.68
N LEU A 63 -44.62 -45.00 41.42
CA LEU A 63 -44.01 -43.75 40.99
C LEU A 63 -44.65 -42.53 41.67
N GLY A 64 -45.98 -42.52 41.81
CA GLY A 64 -46.72 -41.45 42.48
C GLY A 64 -46.40 -41.29 43.97
N ASN A 65 -46.07 -42.38 44.67
CA ASN A 65 -45.64 -42.33 46.07
C ASN A 65 -44.22 -41.76 46.23
N ILE A 66 -43.30 -42.14 45.34
CA ILE A 66 -41.92 -41.63 45.35
C ILE A 66 -41.91 -40.11 45.08
N LEU A 67 -42.71 -39.65 44.10
CA LEU A 67 -42.87 -38.23 43.78
C LEU A 67 -43.36 -37.38 44.96
N ARG A 68 -44.33 -37.90 45.73
CA ARG A 68 -44.89 -37.20 46.89
C ARG A 68 -43.87 -37.06 48.01
N ASN A 69 -43.09 -38.11 48.28
CA ASN A 69 -42.06 -38.08 49.33
C ASN A 69 -40.91 -37.13 48.98
N ASP A 70 -40.38 -37.20 47.75
CA ASP A 70 -39.28 -36.35 47.27
C ASP A 70 -39.66 -34.86 47.27
N PHE A 71 -40.87 -34.54 46.80
CA PHE A 71 -41.36 -33.15 46.81
C PHE A 71 -41.56 -32.61 48.24
N SER A 72 -41.95 -33.47 49.19
CA SER A 72 -42.09 -33.08 50.60
C SER A 72 -40.75 -32.72 51.25
N GLU A 73 -39.67 -33.45 50.92
CA GLU A 73 -38.33 -33.16 51.42
C GLU A 73 -37.82 -31.80 50.92
N ILE A 74 -37.97 -31.54 49.61
CA ILE A 74 -37.59 -30.27 48.99
C ILE A 74 -38.33 -29.10 49.64
N LYS A 75 -39.64 -29.27 49.87
CA LYS A 75 -40.48 -28.28 50.51
C LYS A 75 -40.01 -27.91 51.91
N ASN A 76 -39.77 -28.91 52.75
CA ASN A 76 -39.30 -28.70 54.11
C ASN A 76 -37.93 -27.99 54.14
N SER A 77 -37.00 -28.36 53.25
CA SER A 77 -35.68 -27.72 53.18
C SER A 77 -35.75 -26.24 52.79
N MET A 78 -36.53 -25.89 51.75
CA MET A 78 -36.64 -24.51 51.28
C MET A 78 -37.37 -23.61 52.30
N GLU A 79 -38.44 -24.12 52.91
CA GLU A 79 -39.23 -23.37 53.89
C GLU A 79 -38.46 -23.12 55.19
N LYS A 80 -37.62 -24.06 55.64
CA LYS A 80 -36.73 -23.88 56.80
C LYS A 80 -35.75 -22.71 56.63
N GLU A 81 -35.35 -22.42 55.40
CA GLU A 81 -34.47 -21.29 55.06
C GLU A 81 -35.25 -20.00 54.72
N GLY A 82 -36.56 -19.97 54.97
CA GLY A 82 -37.40 -18.77 54.79
C GLY A 82 -37.85 -18.52 53.35
N PHE A 83 -37.81 -19.53 52.47
CA PHE A 83 -38.29 -19.42 51.09
C PHE A 83 -39.66 -20.08 50.93
N LYS A 84 -40.57 -19.39 50.23
CA LYS A 84 -41.92 -19.91 49.95
C LYS A 84 -41.94 -20.60 48.60
N ILE A 85 -42.29 -21.89 48.55
CA ILE A 85 -42.41 -22.63 47.30
C ILE A 85 -43.69 -22.22 46.55
N LEU A 86 -43.57 -22.08 45.23
CA LEU A 86 -44.66 -21.76 44.30
C LEU A 86 -45.01 -22.92 43.36
N SER A 87 -44.15 -23.93 43.25
CA SER A 87 -44.41 -25.15 42.47
C SER A 87 -45.38 -26.09 43.21
N SER A 88 -46.15 -26.89 42.45
CA SER A 88 -46.98 -27.96 43.02
C SER A 88 -46.32 -29.34 42.84
N CYS A 89 -46.65 -30.28 43.71
CA CYS A 89 -46.19 -31.68 43.58
C CYS A 89 -46.69 -32.34 42.29
N LYS A 90 -47.84 -31.92 41.75
CA LYS A 90 -48.43 -32.47 40.51
C LYS A 90 -47.61 -32.07 39.27
N ASP A 91 -46.95 -30.90 39.32
CA ASP A 91 -46.16 -30.36 38.22
C ASP A 91 -44.67 -30.74 38.31
N TYR A 92 -44.28 -31.38 39.42
CA TYR A 92 -42.91 -31.80 39.67
C TYR A 92 -42.65 -33.20 39.08
N LYS A 93 -41.49 -33.34 38.42
CA LYS A 93 -40.99 -34.62 37.90
C LYS A 93 -39.65 -34.92 38.57
N ILE A 94 -39.41 -36.16 39.00
CA ILE A 94 -38.09 -36.58 39.49
C ILE A 94 -37.12 -36.62 38.30
N SER A 95 -36.34 -35.55 38.14
CA SER A 95 -35.32 -35.42 37.10
C SER A 95 -34.29 -34.38 37.54
N SER A 96 -33.02 -34.60 37.18
CA SER A 96 -31.93 -33.63 37.40
C SER A 96 -32.18 -32.26 36.73
N LYS A 97 -33.08 -32.20 35.75
CA LYS A 97 -33.44 -30.96 35.04
C LYS A 97 -34.66 -30.24 35.61
N SER A 98 -35.40 -30.86 36.53
CA SER A 98 -36.62 -30.27 37.10
C SER A 98 -36.28 -29.09 37.99
N LYS A 99 -36.96 -27.96 37.75
CA LYS A 99 -36.77 -26.72 38.50
C LYS A 99 -37.95 -26.47 39.43
N ILE A 100 -37.65 -26.12 40.68
CA ILE A 100 -38.63 -25.69 41.68
C ILE A 100 -38.69 -24.17 41.68
N LYS A 101 -39.90 -23.61 41.53
CA LYS A 101 -40.15 -22.17 41.65
C LYS A 101 -40.37 -21.82 43.12
N PHE A 102 -39.73 -20.76 43.59
CA PHE A 102 -39.84 -20.25 44.96
C PHE A 102 -39.75 -18.72 44.99
N SER A 103 -40.19 -18.11 46.10
CA SER A 103 -40.03 -16.69 46.40
C SER A 103 -39.24 -16.47 47.70
N CYS A 104 -38.36 -15.46 47.72
CA CYS A 104 -37.60 -15.08 48.93
C CYS A 104 -38.32 -14.02 49.77
N SER A 105 -37.79 -13.73 50.97
CA SER A 105 -38.31 -12.71 51.89
C SER A 105 -38.37 -11.29 51.32
N LYS A 106 -37.55 -10.96 50.32
CA LYS A 106 -37.60 -9.69 49.58
C LYS A 106 -38.64 -9.67 48.44
N GLY A 107 -39.42 -10.73 48.26
CA GLY A 107 -40.45 -10.83 47.21
C GLY A 107 -39.95 -11.25 45.83
N HIS A 108 -38.64 -11.52 45.66
CA HIS A 108 -38.12 -12.01 44.38
C HIS A 108 -38.59 -13.44 44.08
N THR A 109 -39.07 -13.67 42.86
CA THR A 109 -39.42 -15.02 42.37
C THR A 109 -38.29 -15.61 41.54
N HIS A 110 -37.89 -16.85 41.83
CA HIS A 110 -36.83 -17.54 41.09
C HIS A 110 -37.08 -19.05 40.97
N SER A 111 -36.28 -19.74 40.16
CA SER A 111 -36.38 -21.19 39.96
C SER A 111 -35.01 -21.84 39.91
N VAL A 112 -34.83 -22.93 40.64
CA VAL A 112 -33.56 -23.68 40.72
C VAL A 112 -33.81 -25.17 40.69
N THR A 113 -32.82 -25.96 40.25
CA THR A 113 -32.88 -27.41 40.40
C THR A 113 -32.56 -27.80 41.84
N TRP A 114 -33.03 -28.97 42.28
CA TRP A 114 -32.75 -29.48 43.62
C TRP A 114 -31.24 -29.68 43.85
N GLU A 115 -30.53 -30.15 42.84
CA GLU A 115 -29.07 -30.35 42.88
C GLU A 115 -28.31 -29.03 43.09
N ALA A 116 -28.71 -27.96 42.38
CA ALA A 116 -28.12 -26.64 42.56
C ALA A 116 -28.46 -26.04 43.94
N TRP A 117 -29.66 -26.30 44.47
CA TRP A 117 -30.04 -25.87 45.82
C TRP A 117 -29.14 -26.50 46.89
N LYS A 118 -28.90 -27.82 46.78
CA LYS A 118 -27.96 -28.54 47.65
C LYS A 118 -26.52 -28.01 47.52
N GLY A 119 -26.14 -27.56 46.32
CA GLY A 119 -24.88 -26.87 46.06
C GLY A 119 -24.80 -25.42 46.57
N GLY A 120 -25.80 -24.93 47.33
CA GLY A 120 -25.79 -23.60 47.93
C GLY A 120 -26.42 -22.49 47.09
N ALA A 121 -27.04 -22.80 45.94
CA ALA A 121 -27.75 -21.79 45.15
C ALA A 121 -28.98 -21.27 45.92
N ARG A 122 -29.12 -19.94 46.02
CA ARG A 122 -30.26 -19.24 46.64
C ARG A 122 -30.81 -18.18 45.68
N CYS A 123 -31.53 -17.19 46.20
CA CYS A 123 -32.08 -16.11 45.38
C CYS A 123 -30.98 -15.27 44.71
N LYS A 124 -30.80 -15.45 43.39
CA LYS A 124 -29.80 -14.72 42.59
C LYS A 124 -29.94 -13.20 42.65
N TYR A 125 -31.16 -12.67 42.81
CA TYR A 125 -31.42 -11.23 42.81
C TYR A 125 -30.88 -10.58 44.10
N CYS A 126 -31.12 -11.18 45.26
CA CYS A 126 -30.53 -10.74 46.53
C CYS A 126 -28.99 -10.76 46.49
N LEU A 127 -28.40 -11.78 45.87
CA LEU A 127 -26.95 -11.86 45.68
C LEU A 127 -26.44 -10.72 44.79
N LEU A 128 -27.14 -10.38 43.70
CA LEU A 128 -26.75 -9.29 42.80
C LEU A 128 -26.87 -7.91 43.46
N GLU A 129 -27.92 -7.68 44.26
CA GLU A 129 -28.09 -6.44 45.02
C GLU A 129 -26.94 -6.21 46.00
N SER A 130 -26.49 -7.25 46.72
CA SER A 130 -25.38 -7.17 47.68
C SER A 130 -24.01 -6.85 47.04
N ARG A 131 -23.89 -6.99 45.72
CA ARG A 131 -22.63 -6.80 44.96
C ARG A 131 -22.55 -5.47 44.23
N ARG A 132 -23.54 -4.59 44.37
CA ARG A 132 -23.59 -3.30 43.66
C ARG A 132 -22.66 -2.28 44.34
N LEU A 133 -21.67 -1.79 43.59
CA LEU A 133 -20.77 -0.73 44.07
C LEU A 133 -21.51 0.59 44.28
N ASP A 134 -21.15 1.32 45.33
CA ASP A 134 -21.71 2.63 45.66
C ASP A 134 -21.20 3.74 44.71
N TYR A 135 -22.03 4.75 44.47
CA TYR A 135 -21.67 5.89 43.62
C TYR A 135 -20.47 6.68 44.17
N ASN A 136 -20.37 6.86 45.50
CA ASN A 136 -19.29 7.64 46.09
C ASN A 136 -17.95 6.91 45.92
N PHE A 137 -17.95 5.59 46.03
CA PHE A 137 -16.78 4.77 45.74
C PHE A 137 -16.32 4.97 44.28
N VAL A 138 -17.23 4.83 43.32
CA VAL A 138 -16.92 5.04 41.89
C VAL A 138 -16.39 6.45 41.62
N LYS A 139 -17.01 7.48 42.20
CA LYS A 139 -16.57 8.88 42.07
C LYS A 139 -15.14 9.08 42.59
N SER A 140 -14.83 8.55 43.77
CA SER A 140 -13.50 8.68 44.39
C SER A 140 -12.38 8.09 43.53
N GLU A 141 -12.66 6.99 42.81
CA GLU A 141 -11.69 6.33 41.93
C GLU A 141 -11.37 7.16 40.67
N PHE A 142 -12.33 7.92 40.14
CA PHE A 142 -12.08 8.86 39.04
C PHE A 142 -11.24 10.04 39.51
N GLU A 143 -11.56 10.58 40.69
CA GLU A 143 -10.87 11.73 41.28
C GLU A 143 -9.41 11.41 41.63
N LYS A 144 -9.12 10.24 42.20
CA LYS A 144 -7.74 9.76 42.44
C LYS A 144 -6.90 9.69 41.16
N GLY A 145 -7.54 9.39 40.02
CA GLY A 145 -6.87 9.36 38.72
C GLY A 145 -6.66 10.74 38.09
N GLY A 146 -7.10 11.83 38.73
CA GLY A 146 -7.07 13.19 38.16
C GLY A 146 -8.19 13.48 37.16
N TYR A 147 -9.30 12.74 37.23
CA TYR A 147 -10.45 12.90 36.33
C TYR A 147 -11.68 13.44 37.06
N LYS A 148 -12.38 14.38 36.43
CA LYS A 148 -13.63 14.95 36.95
C LYS A 148 -14.82 14.19 36.40
N LEU A 149 -15.48 13.38 37.23
CA LEU A 149 -16.68 12.64 36.86
C LEU A 149 -17.89 13.60 36.72
N LEU A 150 -18.54 13.59 35.56
CA LEU A 150 -19.73 14.40 35.27
C LEU A 150 -21.04 13.64 35.53
N THR A 151 -21.04 12.32 35.33
CA THR A 151 -22.20 11.47 35.65
C THR A 151 -22.49 11.51 37.15
N LYS A 152 -23.76 11.77 37.52
CA LYS A 152 -24.19 11.97 38.91
C LYS A 152 -24.80 10.74 39.60
N ILE A 153 -25.10 9.69 38.83
CA ILE A 153 -25.78 8.49 39.32
C ILE A 153 -25.08 7.25 38.75
N TYR A 154 -24.83 6.25 39.60
CA TYR A 154 -24.26 4.97 39.21
C TYR A 154 -25.29 3.83 39.33
N ILE A 155 -25.50 3.14 38.20
CA ILE A 155 -26.50 2.10 38.03
C ILE A 155 -25.84 0.72 38.04
N ASN A 156 -24.82 0.52 37.22
CA ASN A 156 -24.08 -0.73 37.12
C ASN A 156 -22.71 -0.51 36.46
N ASN A 157 -21.86 -1.54 36.46
CA ASN A 157 -20.49 -1.46 35.97
C ASN A 157 -20.35 -1.27 34.45
N ASN A 158 -21.42 -1.47 33.68
CA ASN A 158 -21.47 -1.30 32.23
C ASN A 158 -22.05 0.07 31.81
N GLN A 159 -22.59 0.85 32.75
CA GLN A 159 -23.07 2.21 32.48
C GLN A 159 -21.93 3.06 31.92
N LYS A 160 -22.24 3.87 30.90
CA LYS A 160 -21.32 4.88 30.36
C LYS A 160 -21.21 6.05 31.34
N LEU A 161 -20.07 6.15 32.00
CA LEU A 161 -19.71 7.23 32.91
C LEU A 161 -18.97 8.32 32.13
N VAL A 162 -19.55 9.53 32.10
CA VAL A 162 -19.01 10.69 31.41
C VAL A 162 -18.08 11.44 32.36
N PHE A 163 -16.88 11.79 31.89
CA PHE A 163 -15.86 12.47 32.68
C PHE A 163 -15.05 13.47 31.84
N ILE A 164 -14.30 14.34 32.51
CA ILE A 164 -13.29 15.23 31.91
C ILE A 164 -11.92 14.82 32.45
N CYS A 165 -10.94 14.59 31.57
CA CYS A 165 -9.55 14.32 31.98
C CYS A 165 -8.76 15.61 32.25
N SER A 166 -7.58 15.49 32.87
CA SER A 166 -6.69 16.62 33.14
C SER A 166 -6.30 17.42 31.89
N ASN A 167 -6.24 16.78 30.72
CA ASN A 167 -5.99 17.44 29.42
C ASN A 167 -7.25 18.10 28.81
N GLY A 168 -8.35 18.24 29.57
CA GLY A 168 -9.58 18.90 29.13
C GLY A 168 -10.52 18.06 28.24
N HIS A 169 -10.15 16.83 27.86
CA HIS A 169 -11.02 16.01 27.02
C HIS A 169 -12.27 15.52 27.76
N LYS A 170 -13.45 15.79 27.18
CA LYS A 170 -14.74 15.22 27.62
C LYS A 170 -14.95 13.86 26.95
N HIS A 171 -15.02 12.78 27.73
CA HIS A 171 -15.16 11.41 27.22
C HIS A 171 -16.04 10.54 28.12
N TYR A 172 -16.29 9.28 27.71
CA TYR A 172 -17.03 8.32 28.51
C TYR A 172 -16.34 6.96 28.57
N ILE A 173 -16.54 6.24 29.67
CA ILE A 173 -16.04 4.86 29.87
C ILE A 173 -16.98 4.12 30.81
N SER A 174 -16.99 2.78 30.78
CA SER A 174 -17.68 2.00 31.80
C SER A 174 -16.78 1.71 33.00
N TYR A 175 -17.35 1.56 34.19
CA TYR A 175 -16.55 1.26 35.38
C TYR A 175 -15.80 -0.08 35.26
N ALA A 176 -16.38 -1.07 34.60
CA ALA A 176 -15.71 -2.34 34.31
C ALA A 176 -14.42 -2.19 33.49
N LYS A 177 -14.38 -1.24 32.55
CA LYS A 177 -13.16 -0.93 31.78
C LYS A 177 -12.19 -0.06 32.56
N TRP A 178 -12.72 0.83 33.39
CA TRP A 178 -11.92 1.67 34.28
C TRP A 178 -11.10 0.84 35.28
N SER A 179 -11.72 -0.15 35.91
CA SER A 179 -11.06 -1.05 36.86
C SER A 179 -9.98 -1.93 36.22
N GLN A 180 -10.06 -2.17 34.90
CA GLN A 180 -9.03 -2.85 34.09
C GLN A 180 -7.87 -1.92 33.68
N GLY A 181 -7.77 -0.72 34.26
CA GLY A 181 -6.69 0.24 33.97
C GLY A 181 -6.89 1.07 32.69
N LYS A 182 -8.02 0.94 31.98
CA LYS A 182 -8.30 1.80 30.82
C LYS A 182 -8.65 3.22 31.28
N ARG A 183 -8.20 4.21 30.53
CA ARG A 183 -8.33 5.65 30.83
C ARG A 183 -8.84 6.41 29.61
N CYS A 184 -8.64 7.72 29.56
CA CYS A 184 -9.09 8.57 28.46
C CYS A 184 -8.59 8.06 27.09
N GLY A 185 -9.50 7.55 26.26
CA GLY A 185 -9.20 7.05 24.93
C GLY A 185 -8.64 8.12 23.99
N ILE A 186 -8.97 9.40 24.23
CA ILE A 186 -8.44 10.54 23.46
C ILE A 186 -6.94 10.68 23.73
N CYS A 187 -6.54 10.73 25.02
CA CYS A 187 -5.14 10.85 25.42
C CYS A 187 -4.30 9.64 24.99
N ALA A 188 -4.89 8.44 25.03
CA ALA A 188 -4.22 7.20 24.66
C ALA A 188 -4.12 6.96 23.14
N GLY A 189 -4.49 7.94 22.30
CA GLY A 189 -4.41 7.81 20.83
C GLY A 189 -5.42 6.81 20.24
N ASN A 190 -6.38 6.33 21.02
CA ASN A 190 -7.39 5.34 20.60
C ASN A 190 -8.60 5.97 19.89
N ILE A 191 -8.50 7.23 19.48
CA ILE A 191 -9.54 7.95 18.76
C ILE A 191 -9.17 8.11 17.30
N ARG A 192 -10.14 7.81 16.44
CA ARG A 192 -10.08 7.97 14.98
C ARG A 192 -9.60 9.38 14.62
N LEU A 193 -8.55 9.48 13.81
CA LEU A 193 -8.13 10.75 13.22
C LEU A 193 -9.28 11.34 12.40
N SER A 194 -9.51 12.65 12.56
CA SER A 194 -10.46 13.36 11.71
C SER A 194 -9.98 13.34 10.26
N LEU A 195 -10.91 13.20 9.31
CA LEU A 195 -10.60 13.27 7.87
C LEU A 195 -9.80 14.52 7.52
N ASN A 196 -10.03 15.64 8.22
CA ASN A 196 -9.27 16.87 8.03
C ASN A 196 -7.78 16.70 8.35
N LYS A 197 -7.42 16.00 9.43
CA LYS A 197 -6.00 15.72 9.74
C LYS A 197 -5.36 14.80 8.70
N ILE A 198 -6.10 13.79 8.22
CA ILE A 198 -5.64 12.86 7.17
C ILE A 198 -5.43 13.62 5.85
N LYS A 199 -6.42 14.44 5.45
CA LYS A 199 -6.38 15.30 4.26
C LYS A 199 -5.19 16.25 4.30
N SER A 200 -5.00 16.99 5.39
CA SER A 200 -3.85 17.88 5.54
C SER A 200 -2.50 17.14 5.49
N SER A 201 -2.46 15.87 5.88
CA SER A 201 -1.23 15.07 5.81
C SER A 201 -0.93 14.62 4.38
N PHE A 202 -1.95 14.23 3.61
CA PHE A 202 -1.79 13.98 2.17
C PHE A 202 -1.36 15.25 1.42
N GLU A 203 -2.01 16.39 1.72
CA GLU A 203 -1.72 17.67 1.07
C GLU A 203 -0.30 18.18 1.36
N LYS A 204 0.23 17.97 2.58
CA LYS A 204 1.63 18.29 2.92
C LYS A 204 2.65 17.59 2.00
N GLU A 205 2.29 16.42 1.47
CA GLU A 205 3.13 15.65 0.56
C GLU A 205 2.63 15.75 -0.90
N ASN A 206 1.80 16.75 -1.21
CA ASN A 206 1.20 17.00 -2.53
C ASN A 206 0.26 15.90 -3.06
N TYR A 207 -0.26 15.02 -2.19
CA TYR A 207 -1.30 14.06 -2.53
C TYR A 207 -2.68 14.70 -2.42
N LYS A 208 -3.57 14.37 -3.35
CA LYS A 208 -4.98 14.79 -3.31
C LYS A 208 -5.85 13.62 -2.84
N LEU A 209 -6.56 13.80 -1.74
CA LEU A 209 -7.54 12.83 -1.27
C LEU A 209 -8.83 12.97 -2.09
N LEU A 210 -9.20 11.94 -2.86
CA LEU A 210 -10.43 11.91 -3.67
C LEU A 210 -11.62 11.28 -2.92
N SER A 211 -11.37 10.66 -1.77
CA SER A 211 -12.40 9.97 -1.01
C SER A 211 -13.35 10.97 -0.33
N ASN A 212 -14.57 11.13 -0.87
CA ASN A 212 -15.55 12.10 -0.37
C ASN A 212 -16.34 11.63 0.87
N ASN A 213 -16.36 10.34 1.21
CA ASN A 213 -17.21 9.82 2.30
C ASN A 213 -16.43 9.07 3.40
N ASN A 214 -16.61 9.55 4.64
CA ASN A 214 -16.34 8.96 5.96
C ASN A 214 -15.27 7.86 6.02
N TYR A 215 -14.06 8.22 6.44
CA TYR A 215 -13.07 7.28 6.97
C TYR A 215 -13.66 6.59 8.20
N VAL A 216 -14.15 5.36 8.02
CA VAL A 216 -14.88 4.62 9.06
C VAL A 216 -13.93 3.82 9.94
N ASP A 217 -12.84 3.29 9.40
CA ASP A 217 -11.81 2.54 10.12
C ASP A 217 -10.44 2.55 9.41
N SER A 218 -9.41 2.01 10.08
CA SER A 218 -8.04 1.90 9.57
C SER A 218 -7.84 0.81 8.51
N LYS A 219 -8.87 0.01 8.24
CA LYS A 219 -8.82 -1.08 7.25
C LYS A 219 -9.29 -0.60 5.88
N LYS A 220 -10.18 0.40 5.84
CA LYS A 220 -10.68 1.01 4.61
C LYS A 220 -9.55 1.73 3.89
N LYS A 221 -9.38 1.39 2.62
CA LYS A 221 -8.45 2.11 1.75
C LYS A 221 -9.03 3.47 1.38
N LEU A 222 -8.14 4.44 1.24
CA LEU A 222 -8.43 5.78 0.79
C LEU A 222 -7.99 5.89 -0.67
N LEU A 223 -8.89 6.34 -1.54
CA LEU A 223 -8.56 6.71 -2.91
C LEU A 223 -7.85 8.07 -2.88
N VAL A 224 -6.62 8.08 -3.36
CA VAL A 224 -5.76 9.25 -3.43
C VAL A 224 -5.18 9.38 -4.83
N THR A 225 -4.91 10.62 -5.23
CA THR A 225 -4.14 10.94 -6.41
C THR A 225 -2.77 11.42 -5.98
N CYS A 226 -1.71 10.76 -6.47
CA CYS A 226 -0.35 11.16 -6.15
C CYS A 226 0.05 12.46 -6.85
N PRO A 227 1.21 13.04 -6.48
CA PRO A 227 1.77 14.18 -7.17
C PRO A 227 2.16 13.92 -8.61
N GLU A 228 1.95 12.70 -9.14
CA GLU A 228 2.13 12.20 -10.53
C GLU A 228 0.78 12.01 -11.26
N ASN A 229 -0.32 12.46 -10.66
CA ASN A 229 -1.69 12.30 -11.15
C ASN A 229 -2.19 10.84 -11.30
N HIS A 230 -1.45 9.85 -10.80
CA HIS A 230 -1.95 8.47 -10.69
C HIS A 230 -2.94 8.35 -9.53
N SER A 231 -4.11 7.80 -9.81
CA SER A 231 -5.12 7.49 -8.81
C SER A 231 -4.94 6.06 -8.32
N TYR A 232 -4.83 5.87 -7.01
CA TYR A 232 -4.65 4.56 -6.40
C TYR A 232 -5.22 4.51 -4.99
N GLU A 233 -5.46 3.30 -4.50
CA GLU A 233 -5.99 3.07 -3.17
C GLU A 233 -4.87 2.74 -2.17
N VAL A 234 -4.87 3.39 -1.01
CA VAL A 234 -3.88 3.16 0.04
C VAL A 234 -4.52 3.13 1.43
N LYS A 235 -4.05 2.26 2.32
CA LYS A 235 -4.43 2.32 3.74
C LYS A 235 -3.72 3.49 4.42
N TRP A 236 -4.40 4.19 5.31
CA TRP A 236 -3.80 5.30 6.06
C TRP A 236 -2.52 4.87 6.81
N ASN A 237 -2.56 3.73 7.49
CA ASN A 237 -1.40 3.18 8.20
C ASN A 237 -0.22 2.89 7.26
N ASP A 238 -0.49 2.34 6.08
CA ASP A 238 0.55 2.05 5.08
C ASP A 238 1.18 3.35 4.55
N PHE A 239 0.38 4.40 4.36
CA PHE A 239 0.88 5.73 3.97
C PHE A 239 1.74 6.35 5.07
N GLN A 240 1.35 6.23 6.34
CA GLN A 240 2.17 6.70 7.47
C GLN A 240 3.51 5.95 7.58
N GLN A 241 3.54 4.68 7.21
CA GLN A 241 4.76 3.85 7.18
C GLN A 241 5.66 4.11 5.96
N GLY A 242 5.37 5.14 5.17
CA GLY A 242 6.20 5.54 4.03
C GLY A 242 5.82 4.88 2.70
N ARG A 243 4.78 4.04 2.63
CA ARG A 243 4.32 3.51 1.34
C ARG A 243 3.67 4.64 0.53
N ARG A 244 4.13 4.82 -0.70
CA ARG A 244 3.66 5.86 -1.63
C ARG A 244 3.02 5.22 -2.85
N CYS A 245 2.79 6.00 -3.90
CA CYS A 245 2.12 5.51 -5.11
C CYS A 245 2.82 4.26 -5.67
N PRO A 246 2.15 3.09 -5.69
CA PRO A 246 2.73 1.86 -6.19
C PRO A 246 2.95 1.91 -7.70
N ILE A 247 2.21 2.75 -8.42
CA ILE A 247 2.38 2.96 -9.86
C ILE A 247 3.72 3.67 -10.11
N CYS A 248 4.01 4.75 -9.36
CA CYS A 248 5.30 5.46 -9.44
C CYS A 248 6.48 4.63 -8.89
N PHE A 249 6.23 3.78 -7.91
CA PHE A 249 7.26 2.90 -7.36
C PHE A 249 7.61 1.76 -8.33
N ASN A 250 6.59 1.10 -8.91
CA ASN A 250 6.79 0.04 -9.89
C ASN A 250 7.17 0.57 -11.28
N SER A 251 6.98 1.86 -11.62
CA SER A 251 7.43 2.40 -12.90
C SER A 251 8.95 2.45 -12.98
N LYS A 252 9.65 2.85 -11.90
CA LYS A 252 11.12 2.85 -11.84
C LYS A 252 11.70 1.45 -12.07
N SER A 253 11.27 0.45 -11.29
CA SER A 253 11.76 -0.93 -11.48
C SER A 253 11.34 -1.52 -12.82
N ARG A 254 10.17 -1.17 -13.37
CA ARG A 254 9.75 -1.65 -14.70
C ARG A 254 10.53 -0.99 -15.84
N ALA A 255 10.85 0.29 -15.74
CA ALA A 255 11.59 1.01 -16.77
C ALA A 255 13.08 0.65 -16.76
N GLU A 256 13.70 0.55 -15.59
CA GLU A 256 15.05 -0.02 -15.40
C GLU A 256 15.12 -1.45 -15.96
N ASN A 257 14.15 -2.32 -15.60
CA ASN A 257 14.06 -3.66 -16.17
C ASN A 257 13.85 -3.64 -17.68
N SER A 258 13.01 -2.73 -18.21
CA SER A 258 12.76 -2.62 -19.65
C SER A 258 14.02 -2.20 -20.42
N LEU A 259 14.84 -1.31 -19.86
CA LEU A 259 16.15 -0.95 -20.41
C LEU A 259 17.09 -2.15 -20.39
N TYR A 260 17.13 -2.91 -19.29
CA TYR A 260 17.92 -4.13 -19.21
C TYR A 260 17.47 -5.19 -20.23
N GLU A 261 16.16 -5.44 -20.32
CA GLU A 261 15.55 -6.39 -21.27
C GLU A 261 15.85 -5.98 -22.72
N PHE A 262 15.83 -4.68 -23.02
CA PHE A 262 16.25 -4.16 -24.32
C PHE A 262 17.72 -4.53 -24.61
N LEU A 263 18.64 -4.27 -23.69
CA LEU A 263 20.07 -4.54 -23.91
C LEU A 263 20.42 -6.02 -23.91
N THR A 264 19.69 -6.84 -23.14
CA THR A 264 19.89 -8.30 -23.07
C THR A 264 19.73 -8.96 -24.45
N GLN A 265 18.88 -8.39 -25.32
CA GLN A 265 18.70 -8.87 -26.71
C GLN A 265 19.99 -8.78 -27.54
N PHE A 266 20.97 -7.97 -27.12
CA PHE A 266 22.21 -7.75 -27.85
C PHE A 266 23.46 -8.24 -27.10
N LEU A 267 23.44 -8.27 -25.77
CA LEU A 267 24.63 -8.43 -24.92
C LEU A 267 24.43 -9.41 -23.75
N ALA A 268 23.52 -10.40 -23.86
CA ALA A 268 23.04 -11.21 -22.74
C ALA A 268 24.12 -11.73 -21.76
N GLU A 269 25.26 -12.23 -22.26
CA GLU A 269 26.32 -12.81 -21.43
C GLU A 269 27.30 -11.78 -20.83
N ASP A 270 27.23 -10.53 -21.25
CA ASP A 270 28.13 -9.44 -20.86
C ASP A 270 27.37 -8.30 -20.16
N LEU A 271 26.28 -8.61 -19.47
CA LEU A 271 25.40 -7.62 -18.85
C LEU A 271 25.07 -7.97 -17.40
N PHE A 272 25.49 -7.10 -16.49
CA PHE A 272 25.36 -7.30 -15.04
C PHE A 272 24.46 -6.23 -14.44
N GLN A 273 23.43 -6.67 -13.73
CA GLN A 273 22.45 -5.81 -13.09
C GLN A 273 22.83 -5.52 -11.64
N ARG A 274 22.51 -4.31 -11.14
CA ARG A 274 22.57 -3.96 -9.71
C ARG A 274 23.91 -4.22 -9.04
N ASN A 275 24.99 -3.80 -9.68
CA ASN A 275 26.35 -4.11 -9.25
C ASN A 275 26.84 -3.10 -8.19
N LYS A 276 26.99 -3.54 -6.94
CA LYS A 276 27.52 -2.74 -5.82
C LYS A 276 29.03 -2.83 -5.61
N ASN A 277 29.69 -3.76 -6.31
CA ASN A 277 31.08 -4.12 -6.01
C ASN A 277 32.08 -3.17 -6.68
N ILE A 278 31.69 -2.48 -7.74
CA ILE A 278 32.60 -1.68 -8.57
C ILE A 278 32.84 -0.28 -7.98
N ILE A 279 31.76 0.42 -7.58
CA ILE A 279 31.81 1.79 -7.03
C ILE A 279 31.16 1.87 -5.64
N SER A 280 31.43 0.87 -4.79
CA SER A 280 30.92 0.82 -3.40
C SER A 280 31.16 2.14 -2.65
N PRO A 281 30.18 2.67 -1.89
CA PRO A 281 28.89 2.04 -1.52
C PRO A 281 27.77 2.21 -2.57
N GLN A 282 28.05 2.86 -3.70
CA GLN A 282 27.04 3.08 -4.75
C GLN A 282 26.86 1.82 -5.61
N GLU A 283 25.64 1.64 -6.11
CA GLU A 283 25.26 0.56 -7.02
C GLU A 283 25.26 1.08 -8.46
N LEU A 284 25.64 0.27 -9.45
CA LEU A 284 25.39 0.53 -10.87
C LEU A 284 24.17 -0.27 -11.33
N ASP A 285 23.20 0.39 -11.99
CA ASP A 285 21.99 -0.31 -12.46
C ASP A 285 22.33 -1.37 -13.51
N ILE A 286 23.15 -1.02 -14.50
CA ILE A 286 23.65 -1.93 -15.55
C ILE A 286 25.15 -1.71 -15.76
N PHE A 287 25.92 -2.80 -15.78
CA PHE A 287 27.35 -2.79 -16.12
C PHE A 287 27.65 -3.76 -17.26
N ILE A 288 28.48 -3.31 -18.21
CA ILE A 288 28.87 -4.02 -19.43
C ILE A 288 30.42 -4.11 -19.44
N PRO A 289 30.99 -5.18 -18.86
CA PRO A 289 32.44 -5.31 -18.66
C PRO A 289 33.25 -5.24 -19.95
N SER A 290 32.86 -5.93 -21.03
CA SER A 290 33.67 -5.96 -22.26
C SER A 290 33.85 -4.58 -22.90
N LYS A 291 32.96 -3.63 -22.57
CA LYS A 291 32.98 -2.26 -23.09
C LYS A 291 33.51 -1.23 -22.10
N ASN A 292 33.74 -1.62 -20.85
CA ASN A 292 33.98 -0.69 -19.74
C ASN A 292 32.91 0.42 -19.67
N ILE A 293 31.65 0.05 -19.87
CA ILE A 293 30.51 0.98 -19.85
C ILE A 293 29.55 0.58 -18.74
N ALA A 294 29.07 1.58 -18.00
CA ALA A 294 27.95 1.44 -17.08
C ALA A 294 26.80 2.34 -17.51
N ILE A 295 25.57 1.93 -17.24
CA ILE A 295 24.36 2.69 -17.53
C ILE A 295 23.54 2.83 -16.24
N GLU A 296 23.19 4.06 -15.92
CA GLU A 296 22.33 4.43 -14.80
C GLU A 296 20.97 4.92 -15.29
N TYR A 297 19.90 4.36 -14.74
CA TYR A 297 18.52 4.78 -14.94
C TYR A 297 18.03 5.64 -13.77
N CYS A 298 17.93 6.95 -13.99
CA CYS A 298 17.53 7.89 -12.96
C CYS A 298 16.04 8.28 -13.03
N GLY A 299 15.22 7.64 -12.19
CA GLY A 299 13.87 8.12 -11.86
C GLY A 299 13.90 9.56 -11.31
N LEU A 300 13.05 10.44 -11.85
CA LEU A 300 13.14 11.89 -11.59
C LEU A 300 12.93 12.20 -10.11
N TYR A 301 11.88 11.65 -9.49
CA TYR A 301 11.59 11.84 -8.07
C TYR A 301 12.72 11.32 -7.18
N TRP A 302 13.18 10.08 -7.42
CA TRP A 302 14.11 9.38 -6.55
C TRP A 302 15.53 9.95 -6.54
N HIS A 303 15.94 10.58 -7.64
CA HIS A 303 17.28 11.14 -7.81
C HIS A 303 17.28 12.68 -7.74
N SER A 304 16.24 13.26 -7.14
CA SER A 304 16.07 14.70 -6.98
C SER A 304 16.40 15.23 -5.58
N GLU A 305 16.42 16.55 -5.45
CA GLU A 305 16.48 17.25 -4.15
C GLU A 305 15.32 16.85 -3.22
N LEU A 306 14.16 16.39 -3.74
CA LEU A 306 13.04 15.93 -2.91
C LEU A 306 13.41 14.70 -2.07
N MET A 307 14.38 13.91 -2.53
CA MET A 307 14.92 12.74 -1.83
C MET A 307 16.30 13.03 -1.21
N GLY A 308 16.62 14.31 -1.00
CA GLY A 308 17.86 14.74 -0.37
C GLY A 308 19.10 14.60 -1.25
N LYS A 309 18.96 14.46 -2.57
CA LYS A 309 20.11 14.41 -3.49
C LYS A 309 20.61 15.83 -3.76
N ASP A 310 21.88 16.07 -3.48
CA ASP A 310 22.51 17.36 -3.73
C ASP A 310 22.96 17.54 -5.19
N LYS A 311 23.42 18.75 -5.51
CA LYS A 311 23.83 19.15 -6.86
C LYS A 311 24.97 18.33 -7.46
N ASN A 312 25.79 17.69 -6.64
CA ASN A 312 26.92 16.88 -7.07
C ASN A 312 26.58 15.39 -7.11
N TYR A 313 25.35 14.97 -6.77
CA TYR A 313 24.99 13.55 -6.67
C TYR A 313 25.35 12.73 -7.92
N HIS A 314 24.84 13.12 -9.10
CA HIS A 314 25.13 12.42 -10.36
C HIS A 314 26.59 12.61 -10.80
N LEU A 315 27.15 13.81 -10.59
CA LEU A 315 28.54 14.12 -10.92
C LEU A 315 29.53 13.26 -10.12
N ASN A 316 29.31 13.08 -8.82
CA ASN A 316 30.15 12.24 -7.97
C ASN A 316 30.16 10.80 -8.48
N LYS A 317 28.99 10.28 -8.87
CA LYS A 317 28.88 8.93 -9.43
C LYS A 317 29.62 8.78 -10.76
N LEU A 318 29.51 9.78 -11.64
CA LEU A 318 30.28 9.86 -12.89
C LEU A 318 31.79 9.84 -12.60
N ASN A 319 32.26 10.65 -11.65
CA ASN A 319 33.68 10.72 -11.29
C ASN A 319 34.19 9.39 -10.72
N MET A 320 33.42 8.72 -9.84
CA MET A 320 33.77 7.40 -9.31
C MET A 320 33.91 6.35 -10.42
N CYS A 321 33.07 6.40 -11.47
CA CYS A 321 33.21 5.51 -12.62
C CYS A 321 34.46 5.85 -13.45
N ASN A 322 34.71 7.13 -13.71
CA ASN A 322 35.88 7.59 -14.45
C ASN A 322 37.19 7.18 -13.77
N GLU A 323 37.26 7.25 -12.43
CA GLU A 323 38.41 6.78 -11.63
C GLU A 323 38.70 5.28 -11.81
N LYS A 324 37.67 4.49 -12.17
CA LYS A 324 37.78 3.07 -12.50
C LYS A 324 37.99 2.80 -13.99
N GLY A 325 38.11 3.84 -14.81
CA GLY A 325 38.18 3.70 -16.27
C GLY A 325 36.85 3.26 -16.91
N ILE A 326 35.74 3.44 -16.21
CA ILE A 326 34.39 3.05 -16.65
C ILE A 326 33.65 4.28 -17.16
N ARG A 327 33.15 4.23 -18.39
CA ARG A 327 32.29 5.29 -18.94
C ARG A 327 30.86 5.11 -18.43
N LEU A 328 30.40 6.03 -17.58
CA LEU A 328 29.02 6.06 -17.11
C LEU A 328 28.11 6.81 -18.09
N ILE A 329 27.02 6.17 -18.50
CA ILE A 329 25.89 6.80 -19.18
C ILE A 329 24.77 7.01 -18.17
N THR A 330 24.19 8.20 -18.12
CA THR A 330 23.09 8.51 -17.19
C THR A 330 21.84 8.93 -17.95
N ILE A 331 20.80 8.10 -17.86
CA ILE A 331 19.52 8.28 -18.54
C ILE A 331 18.49 8.76 -17.53
N PHE A 332 17.84 9.88 -17.79
CA PHE A 332 16.75 10.35 -16.94
C PHE A 332 15.42 9.74 -17.40
N GLU A 333 14.53 9.48 -16.46
CA GLU A 333 13.28 8.72 -16.69
C GLU A 333 12.42 9.28 -17.83
N ASP A 334 12.34 10.60 -17.98
CA ASP A 334 11.61 11.25 -19.07
C ASP A 334 12.22 11.00 -20.46
N GLU A 335 13.55 10.83 -20.55
CA GLU A 335 14.24 10.52 -21.81
C GLU A 335 13.82 9.12 -22.27
N TRP A 336 13.75 8.16 -21.34
CA TRP A 336 13.30 6.80 -21.66
C TRP A 336 11.81 6.72 -21.95
N ILE A 337 10.96 7.45 -21.20
CA ILE A 337 9.51 7.41 -21.40
C ILE A 337 9.10 8.08 -22.71
N TYR A 338 9.62 9.29 -22.98
CA TYR A 338 9.13 10.13 -24.07
C TYR A 338 10.01 10.14 -25.31
N ARG A 339 11.27 9.68 -25.21
CA ARG A 339 12.25 9.68 -26.30
C ARG A 339 12.96 8.32 -26.44
N ARG A 340 12.23 7.24 -26.11
CA ARG A 340 12.75 5.86 -26.06
C ARG A 340 13.57 5.48 -27.29
N GLU A 341 13.03 5.69 -28.48
CA GLU A 341 13.69 5.30 -29.74
C GLU A 341 15.06 5.98 -29.91
N ILE A 342 15.14 7.29 -29.68
CA ILE A 342 16.41 8.05 -29.75
C ILE A 342 17.41 7.52 -28.72
N VAL A 343 16.94 7.24 -27.50
CA VAL A 343 17.77 6.68 -26.43
C VAL A 343 18.32 5.30 -26.82
N GLU A 344 17.47 4.40 -27.29
CA GLU A 344 17.86 3.06 -27.74
C GLU A 344 18.90 3.14 -28.86
N LYS A 345 18.67 3.97 -29.89
CA LYS A 345 19.62 4.15 -31.00
C LYS A 345 20.95 4.75 -30.53
N CYS A 346 20.90 5.73 -29.62
CA CYS A 346 22.10 6.34 -29.03
C CYS A 346 22.92 5.30 -28.25
N LEU A 347 22.26 4.47 -27.42
CA LEU A 347 22.91 3.40 -26.67
C LEU A 347 23.57 2.37 -27.59
N LEU A 348 22.86 1.89 -28.61
CA LEU A 348 23.42 0.94 -29.59
C LEU A 348 24.65 1.52 -30.29
N SER A 349 24.64 2.82 -30.61
CA SER A 349 25.77 3.52 -31.22
C SER A 349 26.96 3.62 -30.25
N ILE A 350 26.73 4.03 -29.00
CA ILE A 350 27.75 4.12 -27.95
C ILE A 350 28.40 2.76 -27.67
N LEU A 351 27.60 1.69 -27.67
CA LEU A 351 28.07 0.32 -27.43
C LEU A 351 28.77 -0.30 -28.65
N GLY A 352 28.71 0.35 -29.81
CA GLY A 352 29.32 -0.10 -31.05
C GLY A 352 28.61 -1.29 -31.71
N ILE A 353 27.31 -1.44 -31.45
CA ILE A 353 26.48 -2.57 -31.94
C ILE A 353 25.32 -2.11 -32.83
N ALA A 354 25.23 -0.80 -33.12
CA ALA A 354 24.23 -0.26 -34.05
C ALA A 354 24.42 -0.84 -35.46
N LYS A 355 23.32 -1.37 -36.02
CA LYS A 355 23.25 -1.82 -37.43
C LYS A 355 22.79 -0.64 -38.28
N VAL A 356 23.73 -0.03 -38.99
CA VAL A 356 23.51 1.21 -39.76
C VAL A 356 24.19 1.14 -41.12
N GLN A 357 23.62 1.84 -42.10
CA GLN A 357 24.22 2.00 -43.42
C GLN A 357 25.42 2.95 -43.34
N LYS A 358 26.57 2.52 -43.87
CA LYS A 358 27.81 3.32 -43.84
C LYS A 358 27.93 4.13 -45.12
N ILE A 359 28.10 5.44 -44.97
CA ILE A 359 28.29 6.39 -46.07
C ILE A 359 29.59 7.15 -45.83
N ASN A 360 30.37 7.43 -46.87
CA ASN A 360 31.49 8.36 -46.74
C ASN A 360 31.00 9.78 -46.98
N ALA A 361 31.41 10.73 -46.15
CA ALA A 361 31.03 12.12 -46.31
C ALA A 361 31.45 12.70 -47.67
N ARG A 362 32.47 12.16 -48.34
CA ARG A 362 32.88 12.63 -49.69
C ARG A 362 31.79 12.40 -50.75
N ASP A 363 30.94 11.40 -50.55
CA ASP A 363 29.88 11.00 -51.49
C ASP A 363 28.59 11.81 -51.28
N SER A 364 28.56 12.70 -50.27
CA SER A 364 27.44 13.58 -49.96
C SER A 364 27.66 15.01 -50.47
N TYR A 365 26.66 15.88 -50.37
CA TYR A 365 26.81 17.32 -50.57
C TYR A 365 26.21 18.10 -49.39
N ILE A 366 26.62 19.37 -49.23
CA ILE A 366 26.13 20.25 -48.15
C ILE A 366 25.30 21.37 -48.76
N LYS A 367 24.23 21.74 -48.05
CA LYS A 367 23.38 22.89 -48.38
C LYS A 367 22.93 23.57 -47.10
N GLU A 368 22.77 24.89 -47.14
CA GLU A 368 21.97 25.59 -46.13
C GLU A 368 20.50 25.14 -46.20
N ILE A 369 19.91 24.89 -45.05
CA ILE A 369 18.52 24.41 -44.92
C ILE A 369 17.67 25.42 -44.16
N SER A 370 16.36 25.37 -44.36
CA SER A 370 15.44 26.24 -43.64
C SER A 370 15.40 25.92 -42.14
N PHE A 371 15.01 26.91 -41.35
CA PHE A 371 14.68 26.74 -39.93
C PHE A 371 13.71 25.58 -39.69
N SER A 372 12.68 25.44 -40.54
CA SER A 372 11.69 24.38 -40.45
C SER A 372 12.29 22.99 -40.66
N GLU A 373 13.12 22.81 -41.69
CA GLU A 373 13.78 21.54 -41.97
C GLU A 373 14.73 21.15 -40.83
N ALA A 374 15.57 22.10 -40.38
CA ALA A 374 16.48 21.86 -39.28
C ALA A 374 15.76 21.50 -37.97
N ARG A 375 14.62 22.16 -37.71
CA ARG A 375 13.80 21.88 -36.53
C ARG A 375 13.19 20.50 -36.56
N LEU A 376 12.52 20.13 -37.65
CA LEU A 376 11.92 18.81 -37.82
C LEU A 376 12.99 17.72 -37.63
N PHE A 377 14.13 17.86 -38.32
CA PHE A 377 15.22 16.90 -38.23
C PHE A 377 15.81 16.80 -36.81
N CYS A 378 16.10 17.92 -36.16
CA CYS A 378 16.67 17.88 -34.80
C CYS A 378 15.66 17.36 -33.76
N ASP A 379 14.38 17.69 -33.89
CA ASP A 379 13.33 17.20 -32.97
C ASP A 379 13.12 15.68 -33.09
N GLU A 380 13.44 15.10 -34.25
CA GLU A 380 13.41 13.67 -34.53
C GLU A 380 14.71 12.96 -34.10
N TYR A 381 15.87 13.48 -34.49
CA TYR A 381 17.15 12.75 -34.39
C TYR A 381 18.08 13.20 -33.24
N HIS A 382 17.86 14.38 -32.65
CA HIS A 382 18.71 14.90 -31.58
C HIS A 382 18.06 14.69 -30.20
N LEU A 383 18.81 14.14 -29.23
CA LEU A 383 18.29 13.84 -27.89
C LEU A 383 17.65 15.04 -27.18
N GLN A 384 18.20 16.24 -27.37
CA GLN A 384 17.69 17.49 -26.80
C GLN A 384 16.72 18.26 -27.72
N GLY A 385 16.33 17.69 -28.85
CA GLY A 385 15.55 18.37 -29.89
C GLY A 385 16.27 19.58 -30.51
N TYR A 386 15.53 20.43 -31.21
CA TYR A 386 16.04 21.63 -31.85
C TYR A 386 16.41 22.74 -30.86
N SER A 387 17.31 23.64 -31.28
CA SER A 387 17.65 24.89 -30.57
C SER A 387 17.74 26.06 -31.53
N ILE A 388 17.47 27.27 -31.03
CA ILE A 388 17.55 28.49 -31.84
C ILE A 388 18.96 28.63 -32.40
N SER A 389 19.05 28.84 -33.71
CA SER A 389 20.29 28.93 -34.45
C SER A 389 20.20 30.02 -35.51
N SER A 390 21.35 30.61 -35.83
CA SER A 390 21.52 31.62 -36.89
C SER A 390 21.92 31.01 -38.23
N VAL A 391 22.54 29.82 -38.22
CA VAL A 391 22.95 29.10 -39.42
C VAL A 391 22.57 27.63 -39.26
N GLN A 392 22.01 27.03 -40.32
CA GLN A 392 21.61 25.62 -40.36
C GLN A 392 22.14 24.96 -41.62
N LEU A 393 23.00 23.94 -41.44
CA LEU A 393 23.60 23.19 -42.52
C LEU A 393 23.04 21.76 -42.54
N GLY A 394 22.66 21.31 -43.72
CA GLY A 394 22.26 19.93 -43.99
C GLY A 394 23.28 19.21 -44.86
N LEU A 395 23.56 17.96 -44.55
CA LEU A 395 24.35 17.05 -45.37
C LEU A 395 23.40 16.04 -46.03
N PHE A 396 23.45 16.01 -47.35
CA PHE A 396 22.54 15.25 -48.20
C PHE A 396 23.25 14.14 -48.98
N PHE A 397 22.60 13.00 -49.11
CA PHE A 397 23.05 11.88 -49.94
C PHE A 397 21.86 11.40 -50.78
N GLU A 398 22.04 11.28 -52.10
CA GLU A 398 20.98 10.87 -53.04
C GLU A 398 19.68 11.71 -52.89
N GLY A 399 19.81 13.00 -52.57
CA GLY A 399 18.67 13.91 -52.37
C GLY A 399 18.02 13.85 -50.99
N GLN A 400 18.40 12.90 -50.13
CA GLN A 400 17.90 12.75 -48.77
C GLN A 400 18.75 13.53 -47.76
N LEU A 401 18.13 14.28 -46.83
CA LEU A 401 18.81 14.92 -45.71
C LEU A 401 19.19 13.87 -44.66
N LEU A 402 20.49 13.68 -44.41
CA LEU A 402 20.98 12.64 -43.49
C LEU A 402 21.63 13.18 -42.22
N SER A 403 22.09 14.42 -42.20
CA SER A 403 22.68 15.02 -41.00
C SER A 403 22.52 16.53 -40.98
N VAL A 404 22.32 17.08 -39.79
CA VAL A 404 22.14 18.51 -39.56
C VAL A 404 23.14 19.00 -38.53
N MET A 405 23.76 20.15 -38.82
CA MET A 405 24.58 20.92 -37.89
C MET A 405 24.08 22.35 -37.84
N THR A 406 23.79 22.86 -36.64
CA THR A 406 23.26 24.22 -36.45
C THR A 406 24.20 25.05 -35.59
N PHE A 407 24.38 26.31 -35.97
CA PHE A 407 25.23 27.26 -35.27
C PHE A 407 24.42 28.43 -34.72
N SER A 408 24.67 28.80 -33.47
CA SER A 408 24.03 29.96 -32.83
C SER A 408 25.07 31.01 -32.45
N LYS A 409 24.65 32.28 -32.40
CA LYS A 409 25.47 33.35 -31.83
C LYS A 409 25.62 33.18 -30.31
N PRO A 410 26.69 33.73 -29.71
CA PRO A 410 26.93 33.56 -28.29
C PRO A 410 25.83 34.17 -27.44
N SER A 411 25.42 33.46 -26.40
CA SER A 411 24.39 33.94 -25.47
C SER A 411 25.02 34.64 -24.27
N ILE A 412 24.51 35.84 -23.95
CA ILE A 412 24.81 36.55 -22.70
C ILE A 412 24.54 35.65 -21.48
N SER A 413 23.50 34.81 -21.54
CA SER A 413 23.14 33.88 -20.46
C SER A 413 24.21 32.81 -20.16
N LYS A 414 25.13 32.58 -21.10
CA LYS A 414 26.27 31.67 -20.96
C LYS A 414 27.59 32.43 -20.69
N GLY A 415 27.51 33.72 -20.35
CA GLY A 415 28.65 34.54 -19.96
C GLY A 415 29.37 35.27 -21.09
N SER A 416 28.79 35.33 -22.30
CA SER A 416 29.38 36.13 -23.39
C SER A 416 29.18 37.63 -23.12
N LYS A 417 30.26 38.42 -23.23
CA LYS A 417 30.26 39.87 -22.94
C LYS A 417 30.13 40.77 -24.18
N ASN A 418 30.34 40.27 -25.39
CA ASN A 418 30.38 41.08 -26.62
C ASN A 418 29.75 40.34 -27.84
N GLU A 419 29.19 41.10 -28.78
CA GLU A 419 28.53 40.61 -30.01
C GLU A 419 29.42 40.62 -31.28
N ASN A 420 30.66 41.12 -31.22
CA ASN A 420 31.34 41.63 -32.43
C ASN A 420 32.44 40.77 -33.07
N ASP A 421 32.70 39.53 -32.63
CA ASP A 421 33.91 38.78 -33.09
C ASP A 421 33.65 37.47 -33.84
N ASN A 422 32.67 37.40 -34.76
CA ASN A 422 32.39 36.18 -35.57
C ASN A 422 32.49 34.87 -34.77
N MET A 423 31.98 34.91 -33.55
CA MET A 423 32.01 33.78 -32.63
C MET A 423 30.73 32.96 -32.82
N TYR A 424 30.86 31.64 -32.79
CA TYR A 424 29.73 30.75 -32.98
C TYR A 424 29.73 29.60 -31.97
N GLU A 425 28.53 29.15 -31.60
CA GLU A 425 28.31 27.93 -30.85
C GLU A 425 27.77 26.85 -31.79
N ILE A 426 28.39 25.66 -31.82
CA ILE A 426 27.71 24.48 -32.39
C ILE A 426 26.60 24.10 -31.42
N SER A 427 25.38 24.48 -31.79
CA SER A 427 24.17 24.33 -30.97
C SER A 427 23.57 22.93 -31.07
N ARG A 428 23.56 22.32 -32.26
CA ARG A 428 23.13 20.94 -32.50
C ARG A 428 23.98 20.28 -33.57
N PHE A 429 24.25 19.00 -33.39
CA PHE A 429 24.74 18.11 -34.44
C PHE A 429 24.03 16.77 -34.28
N CYS A 430 23.36 16.31 -35.31
CA CYS A 430 22.72 14.99 -35.34
C CYS A 430 22.75 14.38 -36.74
N THR A 431 22.63 13.06 -36.78
CA THR A 431 22.61 12.24 -37.98
C THR A 431 21.44 11.29 -37.86
N ASP A 432 20.80 10.96 -38.97
CA ASP A 432 19.80 9.91 -39.03
C ASP A 432 20.40 8.61 -38.46
N TYR A 433 19.75 8.04 -37.45
CA TYR A 433 20.24 6.87 -36.72
C TYR A 433 20.28 5.58 -37.56
N ASN A 434 19.74 5.58 -38.77
CA ASN A 434 19.90 4.50 -39.73
C ASN A 434 21.23 4.57 -40.50
N TYR A 435 21.98 5.68 -40.37
CA TYR A 435 23.20 5.93 -41.12
C TYR A 435 24.40 6.23 -40.21
N SER A 436 25.59 5.87 -40.69
CA SER A 436 26.87 6.32 -40.14
C SER A 436 27.67 7.00 -41.23
N ILE A 437 27.87 8.31 -41.07
CA ILE A 437 28.51 9.15 -42.08
C ILE A 437 29.96 9.40 -41.66
N ARG A 438 30.89 8.62 -42.24
CA ARG A 438 32.32 8.76 -41.93
C ARG A 438 32.82 10.12 -42.41
N GLY A 439 33.24 10.96 -41.46
CA GLY A 439 33.70 12.33 -41.72
C GLY A 439 32.57 13.36 -41.86
N GLY A 440 31.30 13.01 -41.58
CA GLY A 440 30.16 13.91 -41.75
C GLY A 440 30.28 15.18 -40.89
N PHE A 441 30.65 15.02 -39.62
CA PHE A 441 30.92 16.15 -38.71
C PHE A 441 31.99 17.08 -39.28
N SER A 442 33.16 16.52 -39.65
CA SER A 442 34.29 17.29 -40.17
C SER A 442 33.92 18.05 -41.45
N LYS A 443 33.18 17.41 -42.36
CA LYS A 443 32.76 18.03 -43.62
C LYS A 443 31.83 19.22 -43.39
N LEU A 444 30.82 19.07 -42.52
CA LEU A 444 29.91 20.17 -42.16
C LEU A 444 30.64 21.32 -41.47
N LEU A 445 31.57 21.00 -40.57
CA LEU A 445 32.37 22.00 -39.88
C LEU A 445 33.33 22.74 -40.83
N SER A 446 34.02 22.04 -41.73
CA SER A 446 34.89 22.67 -42.72
C SER A 446 34.12 23.60 -43.64
N PHE A 447 32.97 23.14 -44.17
CA PHE A 447 32.08 23.98 -44.95
C PHE A 447 31.67 25.25 -44.19
N PHE A 448 31.31 25.12 -42.91
CA PHE A 448 30.98 26.28 -42.08
C PHE A 448 32.15 27.25 -41.95
N LYS A 449 33.36 26.76 -41.67
CA LYS A 449 34.56 27.59 -41.54
C LYS A 449 34.88 28.36 -42.82
N GLU A 450 34.78 27.69 -43.97
CA GLU A 450 35.07 28.29 -45.29
C GLU A 450 34.06 29.36 -45.69
N ASN A 451 32.78 29.21 -45.32
CA ASN A 451 31.71 30.11 -45.78
C ASN A 451 31.36 31.23 -44.78
N PHE A 452 31.70 31.09 -43.51
CA PHE A 452 31.30 32.04 -42.46
C PHE A 452 32.47 32.70 -41.71
N ASP A 453 33.72 32.32 -42.01
CA ASP A 453 34.96 32.89 -41.43
C ASP A 453 34.88 33.14 -39.90
N PRO A 454 34.63 32.08 -39.10
CA PRO A 454 34.48 32.22 -37.66
C PRO A 454 35.86 32.38 -36.99
N LYS A 455 36.04 33.42 -36.16
CA LYS A 455 37.25 33.56 -35.32
C LYS A 455 37.35 32.47 -34.26
N MET A 456 36.18 32.04 -33.78
CA MET A 456 36.09 31.08 -32.68
C MET A 456 34.80 30.28 -32.79
N ILE A 457 34.91 28.98 -32.56
CA ILE A 457 33.77 28.08 -32.43
C ILE A 457 33.86 27.37 -31.09
N TYR A 458 32.79 27.38 -30.30
CA TYR A 458 32.73 26.57 -29.08
C TYR A 458 31.53 25.63 -29.10
N SER A 459 31.58 24.61 -28.25
CA SER A 459 30.47 23.67 -28.08
C SER A 459 30.46 23.08 -26.67
N TYR A 460 29.31 22.56 -26.27
CA TYR A 460 29.09 21.92 -24.98
C TYR A 460 28.68 20.47 -25.21
N VAL A 461 29.38 19.55 -24.55
CA VAL A 461 29.13 18.12 -24.65
C VAL A 461 28.56 17.62 -23.32
N ASP A 462 27.34 17.09 -23.35
CA ASP A 462 26.65 16.56 -22.15
C ASP A 462 27.43 15.37 -21.58
N ARG A 463 27.97 15.55 -20.37
CA ARG A 463 28.84 14.56 -19.70
C ARG A 463 28.10 13.28 -19.31
N ARG A 464 26.76 13.32 -19.28
CA ARG A 464 25.94 12.12 -19.02
C ARG A 464 25.96 11.14 -20.20
N TRP A 465 26.23 11.62 -21.40
CA TRP A 465 26.10 10.83 -22.63
C TRP A 465 27.41 10.66 -23.38
N PHE A 466 28.26 11.69 -23.40
CA PHE A 466 29.39 11.76 -24.32
C PHE A 466 30.69 12.20 -23.64
N ASP A 467 31.82 11.74 -24.19
CA ASP A 467 33.18 12.00 -23.70
C ASP A 467 33.91 13.13 -24.45
N GLY A 468 33.32 13.64 -25.54
CA GLY A 468 33.89 14.70 -26.38
C GLY A 468 35.06 14.27 -27.28
N ILE A 469 35.31 12.96 -27.46
CA ILE A 469 36.42 12.47 -28.30
C ILE A 469 36.32 12.98 -29.75
N SER A 470 35.11 13.10 -30.30
CA SER A 470 34.88 13.59 -31.66
C SER A 470 35.43 15.01 -31.88
N TYR A 471 35.27 15.89 -30.89
CA TYR A 471 35.77 17.26 -30.92
C TYR A 471 37.30 17.32 -30.88
N ARG A 472 37.92 16.54 -29.98
CA ARG A 472 39.40 16.46 -29.90
C ARG A 472 40.04 16.01 -31.21
N LYS A 473 39.44 15.03 -31.89
CA LYS A 473 39.95 14.48 -33.16
C LYS A 473 39.96 15.49 -34.32
N ILE A 474 39.19 16.57 -34.24
CA ILE A 474 39.01 17.55 -35.31
C ILE A 474 39.55 18.94 -34.93
N GLY A 475 40.43 19.00 -33.92
CA GLY A 475 41.17 20.20 -33.55
C GLY A 475 40.51 21.10 -32.51
N PHE A 476 39.42 20.67 -31.85
CA PHE A 476 38.92 21.41 -30.69
C PHE A 476 39.75 21.07 -29.44
N GLN A 477 40.00 22.09 -28.63
CA GLN A 477 40.64 21.99 -27.32
C GLN A 477 39.57 21.94 -26.22
N HIS A 478 39.78 21.10 -25.22
CA HIS A 478 38.95 21.08 -24.01
C HIS A 478 39.42 22.20 -23.10
N ILE A 479 38.53 23.18 -22.84
CA ILE A 479 38.88 24.39 -22.07
C ILE A 479 38.32 24.38 -20.64
N GLY A 480 37.56 23.34 -20.28
CA GLY A 480 37.07 23.13 -18.91
C GLY A 480 35.69 22.50 -18.84
N ASP A 481 35.21 22.33 -17.60
CA ASP A 481 33.94 21.66 -17.30
C ASP A 481 32.95 22.65 -16.68
N THR A 482 31.71 22.62 -17.16
CA THR A 482 30.66 23.40 -16.50
C THR A 482 30.24 22.73 -15.20
N LYS A 483 29.81 23.53 -14.22
CA LYS A 483 29.16 23.00 -13.01
C LYS A 483 27.87 22.23 -13.38
N PRO A 484 27.41 21.29 -12.54
CA PRO A 484 26.09 20.68 -12.66
C PRO A 484 24.99 21.71 -12.86
N ASN A 485 24.18 21.48 -13.88
CA ASN A 485 22.97 22.23 -14.14
C ASN A 485 21.78 21.56 -13.46
N TYR A 486 20.73 22.34 -13.20
CA TYR A 486 19.47 21.81 -12.69
C TYR A 486 18.31 21.99 -13.66
N TRP A 487 17.39 21.06 -13.56
CA TRP A 487 16.12 21.00 -14.27
C TRP A 487 15.00 20.94 -13.24
N TYR A 488 13.92 21.67 -13.52
CA TYR A 488 12.68 21.41 -12.79
C TYR A 488 12.02 20.20 -13.39
N PHE A 489 11.37 19.39 -12.56
CA PHE A 489 10.45 18.39 -13.04
C PHE A 489 9.14 18.50 -12.28
N LYS A 490 8.09 18.12 -12.99
CA LYS A 490 6.80 17.87 -12.40
C LYS A 490 6.25 16.68 -13.11
N TYR A 491 5.74 15.76 -12.33
CA TYR A 491 5.44 14.45 -12.85
C TYR A 491 6.70 13.73 -13.36
N ASP A 492 6.53 12.96 -14.42
CA ASP A 492 7.57 12.22 -15.13
C ASP A 492 8.27 13.06 -16.21
N LYS A 493 8.13 14.41 -16.18
CA LYS A 493 8.66 15.29 -17.23
C LYS A 493 9.56 16.39 -16.68
N ARG A 494 10.72 16.57 -17.32
CA ARG A 494 11.65 17.68 -17.04
C ARG A 494 11.35 18.92 -17.88
N TYR A 495 11.74 20.05 -17.32
CA TYR A 495 11.60 21.38 -17.88
C TYR A 495 12.87 22.19 -17.60
N HIS A 496 13.37 22.85 -18.64
CA HIS A 496 14.56 23.67 -18.52
C HIS A 496 14.32 24.85 -17.57
N ARG A 497 15.25 25.14 -16.65
CA ARG A 497 15.11 26.21 -15.65
C ARG A 497 14.78 27.59 -16.23
N PHE A 498 15.27 27.89 -17.44
CA PHE A 498 14.99 29.16 -18.12
C PHE A 498 13.52 29.40 -18.43
N ASN A 499 12.69 28.35 -18.45
CA ASN A 499 11.24 28.50 -18.59
C ASN A 499 10.61 29.15 -17.35
N PHE A 500 11.29 29.10 -16.21
CA PHE A 500 10.81 29.55 -14.91
C PHE A 500 11.64 30.67 -14.31
N ARG A 501 12.29 31.51 -15.11
CA ARG A 501 12.83 32.77 -14.57
C ARG A 501 11.69 33.60 -13.96
N LYS A 502 11.99 34.43 -12.93
CA LYS A 502 10.97 35.21 -12.20
C LYS A 502 10.03 36.02 -13.11
N ASP A 503 10.57 36.66 -14.14
CA ASP A 503 9.82 37.43 -15.15
C ASP A 503 8.78 36.58 -15.90
N ARG A 504 9.04 35.28 -16.07
CA ARG A 504 8.13 34.32 -16.71
C ARG A 504 7.15 33.72 -15.72
N ILE A 505 7.62 33.37 -14.51
CA ILE A 505 6.77 32.83 -13.44
C ILE A 505 5.58 33.76 -13.16
N ILE A 506 5.83 35.07 -13.05
CA ILE A 506 4.78 36.07 -12.75
C ILE A 506 3.72 36.13 -13.87
N LYS A 507 4.10 35.85 -15.13
CA LYS A 507 3.16 35.77 -16.26
C LYS A 507 2.34 34.48 -16.25
N ILE A 508 2.91 33.40 -15.74
CA ILE A 508 2.24 32.09 -15.65
C ILE A 508 1.26 32.08 -14.46
N TRP A 509 1.66 32.68 -13.34
CA TRP A 509 0.90 32.69 -12.09
C TRP A 509 0.85 34.10 -11.50
N SER A 510 -0.33 34.72 -11.52
CA SER A 510 -0.54 36.08 -11.02
C SER A 510 -0.56 36.18 -9.48
N ASP A 511 -0.69 35.05 -8.78
CA ASP A 511 -0.82 34.94 -7.32
C ASP A 511 0.52 34.76 -6.58
N VAL A 512 1.65 34.82 -7.29
CA VAL A 512 2.97 34.51 -6.71
C VAL A 512 3.49 35.63 -5.81
N ASN A 513 4.00 35.27 -4.65
CA ASN A 513 4.72 36.19 -3.79
C ASN A 513 6.11 36.50 -4.40
N GLN A 514 6.29 37.71 -4.90
CA GLN A 514 7.50 38.12 -5.64
C GLN A 514 8.77 38.23 -4.76
N THR A 515 8.62 38.28 -3.43
CA THR A 515 9.77 38.30 -2.51
C THR A 515 10.48 36.94 -2.44
N LYS A 516 9.77 35.85 -2.74
CA LYS A 516 10.35 34.50 -2.76
C LYS A 516 11.31 34.31 -3.92
N THR A 517 12.31 33.46 -3.73
CA THR A 517 13.22 33.01 -4.78
C THR A 517 12.48 32.13 -5.79
N GLU A 518 13.06 31.99 -6.98
CA GLU A 518 12.55 31.10 -8.03
C GLU A 518 12.31 29.68 -7.50
N LYS A 519 13.29 29.11 -6.79
CA LYS A 519 13.22 27.77 -6.24
C LYS A 519 12.10 27.61 -5.21
N GLU A 520 11.91 28.60 -4.34
CA GLU A 520 10.82 28.59 -3.35
C GLU A 520 9.45 28.61 -4.02
N ILE A 521 9.27 29.46 -5.04
CA ILE A 521 8.02 29.53 -5.80
C ILE A 521 7.75 28.20 -6.51
N MET A 522 8.76 27.63 -7.18
CA MET A 522 8.62 26.38 -7.91
C MET A 522 8.31 25.20 -6.98
N LYS A 523 8.93 25.16 -5.79
CA LYS A 523 8.61 24.17 -4.74
C LYS A 523 7.15 24.29 -4.27
N GLU A 524 6.65 25.50 -4.07
CA GLU A 524 5.25 25.75 -3.70
C GLU A 524 4.26 25.34 -4.79
N LYS A 525 4.63 25.50 -6.07
CA LYS A 525 3.84 25.01 -7.22
C LYS A 525 4.01 23.50 -7.47
N GLY A 526 4.74 22.80 -6.60
CA GLY A 526 4.90 21.35 -6.58
C GLY A 526 5.92 20.80 -7.58
N TYR A 527 6.92 21.59 -7.97
CA TYR A 527 8.02 21.12 -8.82
C TYR A 527 9.20 20.61 -7.97
N GLY A 528 9.83 19.53 -8.42
CA GLY A 528 11.10 19.04 -7.90
C GLY A 528 12.28 19.57 -8.71
N ILE A 529 13.49 19.42 -8.17
CA ILE A 529 14.75 19.80 -8.82
C ILE A 529 15.63 18.57 -8.98
N ILE A 530 16.08 18.30 -10.21
CA ILE A 530 17.06 17.26 -10.51
C ILE A 530 18.29 17.89 -11.17
N TRP A 531 19.47 17.38 -10.83
CA TRP A 531 20.76 17.90 -11.28
C TRP A 531 21.41 16.98 -12.32
N ASP A 532 22.05 17.53 -13.34
CA ASP A 532 22.86 16.77 -14.31
C ASP A 532 24.35 16.72 -13.91
N CYS A 533 25.22 16.27 -14.81
CA CYS A 533 26.66 16.18 -14.59
C CYS A 533 27.45 17.39 -15.12
N GLY A 534 26.78 18.43 -15.63
CA GLY A 534 27.39 19.51 -16.39
C GLY A 534 27.83 19.06 -17.80
N ASN A 535 28.63 19.90 -18.46
CA ASN A 535 29.09 19.71 -19.83
C ASN A 535 30.61 19.88 -19.92
N TYR A 536 31.24 19.12 -20.82
CA TYR A 536 32.59 19.47 -21.29
C TYR A 536 32.48 20.67 -22.23
N LYS A 537 33.32 21.68 -22.03
CA LYS A 537 33.38 22.86 -22.90
C LYS A 537 34.57 22.73 -23.85
N PHE A 538 34.28 22.77 -25.15
CA PHE A 538 35.28 22.70 -26.21
C PHE A 538 35.34 24.00 -26.99
N GLU A 539 36.54 24.34 -27.45
CA GLU A 539 36.80 25.54 -28.25
C GLU A 539 37.73 25.21 -29.42
N TRP A 540 37.47 25.85 -30.55
CA TRP A 540 38.32 25.91 -31.72
C TRP A 540 38.56 27.38 -32.06
N LEU A 541 39.82 27.73 -32.35
CA LEU A 541 40.26 29.06 -32.75
C LEU A 541 40.79 28.98 -34.19
N SER A 542 40.50 30.02 -34.98
CA SER A 542 40.89 30.14 -36.39
C SER A 542 42.39 30.22 -36.62
#